data_AF-A0A6J1NP62-F1
#
_entry.id   AF-A0A6J1NP62-F1
#
_cell.length_a   1.000
_cell.length_b   1.000
_cell.length_c   1.000
_cell.angle_alpha   90.00
_cell.angle_beta   90.00
_cell.angle_gamma   90.00
#
_symmetry.space_group_name_H-M   'P 1'
#
loop_
_entity.id
_entity.type
_entity.pdbx_description
1 polymer ?
#
loop_
_entity_poly.entity_id
_entity_poly.type
_entity_poly.pdbx_seq_one_letter_code
_entity_poly.pdbx_strand_id
1 'polypeptide(L)'
;MFIRAAMALQMKGFLLILFCVVGKGKGEDKLEIFDVLSILQSGDLPDGVSRVPGRCQAPDTSEEYSAYSLNENATLHRLAAGMFYNTFPEDFSILAVVRLTGTDQNPVFVLYSDAGDEQLQLVVGELIELYYEDTRGDPADNELLTFRVNIADE
;
A
#
# COMPACT_ATOMS: atom_id res chain seq x y z
N MET A 1 22.45 -55.37 -3.50
CA MET A 1 22.35 -56.32 -4.62
C MET A 1 21.85 -55.54 -5.83
N PHE A 2 22.52 -55.72 -6.97
CA PHE A 2 22.53 -54.91 -8.21
C PHE A 2 21.14 -54.65 -8.86
N ILE A 3 20.88 -53.73 -9.81
CA ILE A 3 21.59 -53.33 -11.05
C ILE A 3 21.22 -51.89 -11.51
N ARG A 4 22.19 -51.25 -12.17
CA ARG A 4 22.24 -50.00 -12.96
C ARG A 4 21.09 -49.78 -13.98
N ALA A 5 20.86 -48.51 -14.34
CA ALA A 5 21.08 -48.04 -15.73
C ALA A 5 20.99 -46.51 -15.82
N ALA A 6 22.10 -45.88 -16.17
CA ALA A 6 22.09 -44.56 -16.80
C ALA A 6 21.64 -44.74 -18.25
N MET A 7 20.59 -44.04 -18.66
CA MET A 7 20.20 -43.86 -20.05
C MET A 7 20.35 -42.37 -20.37
N ALA A 8 21.45 -42.02 -21.01
CA ALA A 8 21.61 -40.73 -21.66
C ALA A 8 20.66 -40.69 -22.85
N LEU A 9 19.53 -40.00 -22.69
CA LEU A 9 18.57 -39.80 -23.77
C LEU A 9 19.17 -38.81 -24.76
N GLN A 10 19.57 -39.31 -25.93
CA GLN A 10 19.92 -38.51 -27.10
C GLN A 10 18.72 -37.60 -27.45
N MET A 11 18.82 -36.31 -27.10
CA MET A 11 17.84 -35.28 -27.45
C MET A 11 17.91 -35.00 -28.96
N LYS A 12 17.16 -35.77 -29.76
CA LYS A 12 16.83 -35.40 -31.13
C LYS A 12 15.63 -34.46 -31.11
N GLY A 13 15.91 -33.16 -31.30
CA GLY A 13 14.95 -32.14 -31.69
C GLY A 13 13.74 -32.01 -30.76
N PHE A 14 13.91 -31.35 -29.61
CA PHE A 14 12.78 -30.94 -28.78
C PHE A 14 12.19 -29.64 -29.38
N LEU A 15 11.10 -29.77 -30.13
CA LEU A 15 10.29 -28.62 -30.55
C LEU A 15 9.48 -28.17 -29.33
N LEU A 16 9.97 -27.15 -28.63
CA LEU A 16 9.30 -26.54 -27.49
C LEU A 16 8.20 -25.62 -28.01
N ILE A 17 6.97 -26.12 -28.11
CA ILE A 17 5.80 -25.30 -28.45
C ILE A 17 5.38 -24.55 -27.18
N LEU A 18 5.85 -23.31 -27.05
CA LEU A 18 5.41 -22.39 -26.02
C LEU A 18 4.00 -21.91 -26.39
N PHE A 19 2.96 -22.53 -25.81
CA PHE A 19 1.62 -21.94 -25.84
C PHE A 19 1.61 -20.75 -24.88
N CYS A 20 2.01 -19.58 -25.37
CA CYS A 20 1.65 -18.32 -24.72
C CYS A 20 0.14 -18.13 -24.90
N VAL A 21 -0.64 -18.62 -23.94
CA VAL A 21 -2.00 -18.13 -23.76
C VAL A 21 -1.86 -16.71 -23.22
N VAL A 22 -1.73 -15.75 -24.13
CA VAL A 22 -1.95 -14.33 -23.81
C VAL A 22 -3.45 -14.21 -23.63
N GLY A 23 -3.92 -14.47 -22.40
CA GLY A 23 -5.22 -13.99 -21.98
C GLY A 23 -5.19 -12.49 -22.14
N LYS A 24 -5.99 -11.95 -23.05
CA LYS A 24 -6.39 -10.54 -22.94
C LYS A 24 -7.15 -10.45 -21.64
N GLY A 25 -6.48 -10.03 -20.57
CA GLY A 25 -7.17 -9.49 -19.41
C GLY A 25 -8.17 -8.48 -19.96
N LYS A 26 -9.46 -8.73 -19.74
CA LYS A 26 -10.46 -7.69 -19.98
C LYS A 26 -10.05 -6.57 -19.04
N GLY A 27 -9.54 -5.48 -19.57
CA GLY A 27 -9.23 -4.26 -18.82
C GLY A 27 -10.50 -3.58 -18.34
N GLU A 28 -11.32 -4.31 -17.59
CA GLU A 28 -12.54 -3.89 -16.93
C GLU A 28 -12.42 -4.02 -15.41
N ASP A 29 -11.22 -4.32 -14.89
CA ASP A 29 -10.89 -3.97 -13.51
C ASP A 29 -10.78 -2.45 -13.46
N LYS A 30 -11.93 -1.82 -13.22
CA LYS A 30 -12.00 -0.42 -12.82
C LYS A 30 -11.16 -0.31 -11.55
N LEU A 31 -9.94 0.20 -11.64
CA LEU A 31 -9.11 0.48 -10.48
C LEU A 31 -9.89 1.43 -9.58
N GLU A 32 -10.37 0.93 -8.45
CA GLU A 32 -11.07 1.73 -7.48
C GLU A 32 -10.04 2.48 -6.64
N ILE A 33 -9.96 3.78 -6.86
CA ILE A 33 -9.12 4.66 -6.06
C ILE A 33 -9.93 5.03 -4.82
N PHE A 34 -9.41 4.65 -3.65
CA PHE A 34 -9.96 5.09 -2.39
C PHE A 34 -9.13 6.23 -1.80
N ASP A 35 -9.67 7.45 -1.82
CA ASP A 35 -9.06 8.61 -1.17
C ASP A 35 -9.43 8.65 0.31
N VAL A 36 -8.48 8.28 1.17
CA VAL A 36 -8.63 8.30 2.63
C VAL A 36 -8.87 9.70 3.18
N LEU A 37 -8.30 10.74 2.55
CA LEU A 37 -8.40 12.13 2.99
C LEU A 37 -9.70 12.81 2.55
N SER A 38 -10.55 12.11 1.81
CA SER A 38 -11.87 12.63 1.38
C SER A 38 -12.76 13.09 2.53
N ILE A 39 -12.57 12.61 3.78
CA ILE A 39 -13.28 13.14 4.96
C ILE A 39 -13.01 14.64 5.19
N LEU A 40 -11.82 15.11 4.83
CA LEU A 40 -11.36 16.48 5.11
C LEU A 40 -11.79 17.47 4.02
N GLN A 41 -12.41 16.97 2.94
CA GLN A 41 -12.86 17.78 1.81
C GLN A 41 -14.26 18.37 2.07
N SER A 42 -15.01 17.88 3.06
CA SER A 42 -16.38 18.33 3.33
C SER A 42 -16.55 18.77 4.78
N GLY A 43 -16.90 20.04 5.00
CA GLY A 43 -17.20 20.57 6.33
C GLY A 43 -15.99 21.14 7.06
N ASP A 44 -16.15 21.36 8.35
CA ASP A 44 -15.10 21.87 9.22
C ASP A 44 -14.03 20.81 9.50
N LEU A 45 -12.79 21.24 9.60
CA LEU A 45 -11.68 20.35 9.95
C LEU A 45 -11.78 19.95 11.42
N PRO A 46 -11.50 18.68 11.77
CA PRO A 46 -11.47 18.24 13.15
C PRO A 46 -10.29 18.87 13.91
N ASP A 47 -10.36 18.80 15.23
CA ASP A 47 -9.30 19.28 16.10
C ASP A 47 -7.93 18.68 15.70
N GLY A 48 -6.90 19.52 15.77
CA GLY A 48 -5.54 19.14 15.41
C GLY A 48 -5.25 19.02 13.92
N VAL A 49 -6.23 19.24 13.03
CA VAL A 49 -6.05 19.22 11.57
C VAL A 49 -6.16 20.63 10.99
N SER A 50 -5.18 21.02 10.19
CA SER A 50 -5.18 22.32 9.50
C SER A 50 -4.85 22.16 8.02
N ARG A 51 -5.50 22.98 7.18
CA ARG A 51 -5.24 23.03 5.74
C ARG A 51 -3.98 23.85 5.46
N VAL A 52 -3.08 23.29 4.66
CA VAL A 52 -1.81 23.93 4.25
C VAL A 52 -1.61 23.79 2.74
N PRO A 53 -0.76 24.61 2.09
CA PRO A 53 -0.43 24.41 0.68
C PRO A 53 0.20 23.04 0.44
N GLY A 54 -0.29 22.32 -0.58
CA GLY A 54 0.26 21.03 -0.98
C GLY A 54 1.53 21.15 -1.83
N ARG A 55 2.03 19.99 -2.30
CA ARG A 55 3.24 19.94 -3.14
C ARG A 55 3.04 20.62 -4.50
N CYS A 56 1.88 20.43 -5.10
CA CYS A 56 1.50 21.11 -6.33
C CYS A 56 0.98 22.51 -5.96
N GLN A 57 1.62 23.56 -6.46
CA GLN A 57 1.12 24.94 -6.28
C GLN A 57 0.43 25.38 -7.57
N ALA A 58 -0.87 25.66 -7.50
CA ALA A 58 -1.57 26.40 -8.53
C ALA A 58 -1.64 27.89 -8.14
N PRO A 59 -1.61 28.82 -9.11
CA PRO A 59 -1.70 30.27 -8.84
C PRO A 59 -2.99 30.70 -8.15
N ASP A 60 -4.07 29.94 -8.35
CA ASP A 60 -5.33 30.06 -7.61
C ASP A 60 -5.41 28.87 -6.64
N THR A 61 -5.53 29.17 -5.35
CA THR A 61 -5.62 28.19 -4.26
C THR A 61 -6.95 27.43 -4.35
N SER A 62 -7.06 26.46 -5.25
CA SER A 62 -8.17 25.51 -5.23
C SER A 62 -7.96 24.52 -4.07
N GLU A 63 -9.06 24.11 -3.43
CA GLU A 63 -9.05 23.08 -2.38
C GLU A 63 -8.37 21.78 -2.85
N GLU A 64 -8.39 21.55 -4.16
CA GLU A 64 -7.81 20.40 -4.87
C GLU A 64 -6.29 20.26 -4.75
N TYR A 65 -5.56 21.35 -4.46
CA TYR A 65 -4.11 21.33 -4.28
C TYR A 65 -3.65 21.52 -2.82
N SER A 66 -4.57 21.31 -1.88
CA SER A 66 -4.27 21.41 -0.46
C SER A 66 -3.59 20.14 0.08
N ALA A 67 -2.75 20.31 1.10
CA ALA A 67 -2.35 19.26 2.02
C ALA A 67 -2.94 19.54 3.41
N TYR A 68 -2.77 18.60 4.32
CA TYR A 68 -3.20 18.73 5.71
C TYR A 68 -2.02 18.55 6.65
N SER A 69 -1.89 19.46 7.61
CA SER A 69 -0.95 19.34 8.72
C SER A 69 -1.70 18.84 9.95
N LEU A 70 -1.17 17.78 10.55
CA LEU A 70 -1.72 17.12 11.73
C LEU A 70 -0.81 17.40 12.92
N ASN A 71 -1.39 17.69 14.08
CA ASN A 71 -0.67 17.79 15.36
C ASN A 71 -1.08 16.65 16.31
N GLU A 72 -0.57 16.67 17.54
CA GLU A 72 -0.80 15.64 18.56
C GLU A 72 -2.26 15.44 18.97
N ASN A 73 -3.15 16.41 18.66
CA ASN A 73 -4.58 16.32 18.95
C ASN A 73 -5.38 15.79 17.75
N ALA A 74 -4.75 15.56 16.60
CA ALA A 74 -5.43 15.09 15.40
C ALA A 74 -5.85 13.63 15.53
N THR A 75 -7.15 13.36 15.36
CA THR A 75 -7.69 11.99 15.26
C THR A 75 -8.53 11.85 14.01
N LEU A 76 -8.09 11.01 13.07
CA LEU A 76 -8.81 10.73 11.82
C LEU A 76 -9.08 9.23 11.71
N HIS A 77 -10.35 8.86 11.64
CA HIS A 77 -10.79 7.48 11.49
C HIS A 77 -11.87 7.35 10.41
N ARG A 78 -11.84 6.23 9.69
CA ARG A 78 -12.78 5.86 8.63
C ARG A 78 -13.06 4.37 8.72
N LEU A 79 -14.32 3.98 8.50
CA LEU A 79 -14.70 2.57 8.46
C LEU A 79 -14.16 1.93 7.17
N ALA A 80 -13.30 0.92 7.32
CA ALA A 80 -12.73 0.14 6.22
C ALA A 80 -13.80 -0.54 5.34
N ALA A 81 -14.90 -0.97 5.95
CA ALA A 81 -16.05 -1.53 5.24
C ALA A 81 -16.70 -0.54 4.25
N GLY A 82 -16.52 0.78 4.46
CA GLY A 82 -16.95 1.79 3.50
C GLY A 82 -15.94 2.03 2.37
N MET A 83 -14.72 1.49 2.49
CA MET A 83 -13.64 1.62 1.51
C MET A 83 -13.54 0.41 0.58
N PHE A 84 -13.78 -0.78 1.13
CA PHE A 84 -13.69 -2.05 0.44
C PHE A 84 -15.08 -2.69 0.38
N TYR A 85 -15.47 -3.33 -0.73
CA TYR A 85 -16.78 -3.97 -0.92
C TYR A 85 -16.93 -5.27 -0.09
N ASN A 86 -16.72 -5.18 1.23
CA ASN A 86 -16.70 -6.25 2.22
C ASN A 86 -15.52 -7.24 2.13
N THR A 87 -14.60 -7.06 1.19
CA THR A 87 -13.37 -7.86 1.09
C THR A 87 -12.21 -6.94 0.79
N PHE A 88 -11.12 -7.04 1.56
CA PHE A 88 -9.87 -6.35 1.25
C PHE A 88 -9.24 -6.96 -0.02
N PRO A 89 -8.72 -6.15 -0.96
CA PRO A 89 -8.18 -6.64 -2.22
C PRO A 89 -6.91 -7.50 -2.01
N GLU A 90 -6.76 -8.55 -2.83
CA GLU A 90 -5.54 -9.37 -2.86
C GLU A 90 -4.35 -8.56 -3.40
N ASP A 91 -4.56 -7.83 -4.50
CA ASP A 91 -3.57 -6.94 -5.10
C ASP A 91 -3.97 -5.48 -4.88
N PHE A 92 -3.08 -4.69 -4.29
CA PHE A 92 -3.32 -3.26 -4.06
C PHE A 92 -2.05 -2.43 -4.21
N SER A 93 -2.23 -1.12 -4.30
CA SER A 93 -1.15 -0.15 -4.23
C SER A 93 -1.50 0.96 -3.26
N ILE A 94 -0.51 1.43 -2.52
CA ILE A 94 -0.64 2.58 -1.63
C ILE A 94 0.07 3.76 -2.28
N LEU A 95 -0.64 4.87 -2.43
CA LEU A 95 -0.04 6.14 -2.83
C LEU A 95 -0.20 7.15 -1.69
N ALA A 96 0.93 7.64 -1.18
CA ALA A 96 0.97 8.67 -0.16
C ALA A 96 1.98 9.75 -0.53
N VAL A 97 1.63 11.01 -0.27
CA VAL A 97 2.54 12.15 -0.37
C VAL A 97 2.62 12.78 1.01
N VAL A 98 3.75 12.59 1.67
CA VAL A 98 3.96 13.04 3.05
C VAL A 98 5.12 14.03 3.11
N ARG A 99 5.04 14.95 4.06
CA ARG A 99 6.15 15.80 4.46
C ARG A 99 6.47 15.49 5.91
N LEU A 100 7.64 14.89 6.14
CA LEU A 100 8.10 14.58 7.49
C LEU A 100 8.78 15.80 8.10
N THR A 101 8.61 15.98 9.40
CA THR A 101 9.28 17.02 10.19
C THR A 101 10.58 16.53 10.84
N GLY A 102 10.88 15.24 10.73
CA GLY A 102 12.07 14.58 11.27
C GLY A 102 12.29 13.19 10.64
N THR A 103 13.27 12.46 11.16
CA THR A 103 13.66 11.11 10.69
C THR A 103 13.03 9.98 11.51
N ASP A 104 12.32 10.31 12.59
CA ASP A 104 11.61 9.34 13.41
C ASP A 104 10.60 8.55 12.56
N GLN A 105 10.30 7.33 12.99
CA GLN A 105 9.33 6.48 12.31
C GLN A 105 7.91 7.00 12.59
N ASN A 106 7.26 7.53 11.55
CA ASN A 106 5.93 8.14 11.65
C ASN A 106 4.89 7.25 10.94
N PRO A 107 3.88 6.72 11.65
CA PRO A 107 2.78 6.02 11.01
C PRO A 107 2.01 6.95 10.08
N VAL A 108 1.92 6.59 8.80
CA VAL A 108 1.12 7.33 7.80
C VAL A 108 -0.35 6.92 7.89
N PHE A 109 -0.61 5.62 8.05
CA PHE A 109 -1.93 5.09 8.37
C PHE A 109 -1.81 3.72 9.04
N VAL A 110 -2.88 3.33 9.75
CA VAL A 110 -3.07 2.00 10.31
C VAL A 110 -4.49 1.52 10.01
N LEU A 111 -4.62 0.27 9.57
CA LEU A 111 -5.88 -0.44 9.39
C LEU A 111 -6.00 -1.47 10.50
N TYR A 112 -7.15 -1.46 11.18
CA TYR A 112 -7.48 -2.40 12.24
C TYR A 112 -8.63 -3.32 11.82
N SER A 113 -8.65 -4.53 12.36
CA SER A 113 -9.79 -5.44 12.29
C SER A 113 -10.94 -4.94 13.19
N ASP A 114 -12.13 -5.55 13.05
CA ASP A 114 -13.26 -5.28 13.95
C ASP A 114 -12.97 -5.65 15.41
N ALA A 115 -11.99 -6.54 15.64
CA ALA A 115 -11.52 -6.92 16.98
C ALA A 115 -10.46 -5.95 17.55
N GLY A 116 -9.94 -5.03 16.71
CA GLY A 116 -8.93 -4.04 17.09
C GLY A 116 -7.48 -4.48 16.83
N ASP A 117 -7.27 -5.61 16.16
CA ASP A 117 -5.94 -6.08 15.78
C ASP A 117 -5.42 -5.29 14.57
N GLU A 118 -4.14 -4.95 14.56
CA GLU A 118 -3.49 -4.32 13.41
C GLU A 118 -3.47 -5.29 12.22
N GLN A 119 -3.88 -4.83 11.04
CA GLN A 119 -3.95 -5.66 9.82
C GLN A 119 -3.03 -5.15 8.71
N LEU A 120 -2.85 -3.83 8.64
CA LEU A 120 -1.99 -3.17 7.67
C LEU A 120 -1.52 -1.83 8.24
N GLN A 121 -0.23 -1.53 8.19
CA GLN A 121 0.31 -0.25 8.60
C GLN A 121 1.46 0.16 7.68
N LEU A 122 1.48 1.43 7.29
CA LEU A 122 2.61 2.05 6.62
C LEU A 122 3.27 3.04 7.56
N VAL A 123 4.56 2.84 7.81
CA VAL A 123 5.41 3.73 8.62
C VAL A 123 6.50 4.32 7.74
N VAL A 124 6.74 5.62 7.90
CA VAL A 124 7.69 6.36 7.09
C VAL A 124 8.57 7.21 8.01
N GLY A 125 9.88 7.02 7.90
CA GLY A 125 10.92 7.78 8.58
C GLY A 125 12.22 7.73 7.78
N GLU A 126 13.33 7.39 8.43
CA GLU A 126 14.59 7.05 7.75
C GLU A 126 14.44 5.85 6.79
N LEU A 127 13.54 4.92 7.14
CA LEU A 127 13.16 3.75 6.35
C LEU A 127 11.65 3.78 6.08
N ILE A 128 11.21 3.04 5.06
CA ILE A 128 9.78 2.72 4.88
C ILE A 128 9.55 1.33 5.43
N GLU A 129 8.58 1.18 6.32
CA GLU A 129 8.19 -0.10 6.88
C GLU A 129 6.71 -0.35 6.58
N LEU A 130 6.40 -1.55 6.09
CA LEU A 130 5.05 -2.01 5.85
C LEU A 130 4.78 -3.22 6.74
N TYR A 131 3.79 -3.10 7.61
CA TYR A 131 3.19 -4.22 8.32
C TYR A 131 1.97 -4.69 7.54
N TYR A 132 1.79 -6.00 7.36
CA TYR A 132 0.61 -6.57 6.72
C TYR A 132 0.38 -8.00 7.18
N GLU A 133 -0.85 -8.32 7.56
CA GLU A 133 -1.31 -9.69 7.79
C GLU A 133 -2.19 -10.14 6.63
N ASP A 134 -1.81 -11.24 5.97
CA ASP A 134 -2.64 -11.86 4.95
C ASP A 134 -3.49 -13.00 5.54
N THR A 135 -4.52 -13.42 4.79
CA THR A 135 -5.42 -14.51 5.24
C THR A 135 -4.77 -15.90 5.25
N ARG A 136 -3.53 -16.03 4.76
CA ARG A 136 -2.74 -17.27 4.69
C ARG A 136 -1.65 -17.32 5.77
N GLY A 137 -1.41 -16.23 6.50
CA GLY A 137 -0.31 -16.07 7.46
C GLY A 137 1.06 -15.86 6.79
N ASP A 138 1.10 -15.20 5.63
CA ASP A 138 2.33 -14.82 4.91
C ASP A 138 2.29 -13.32 4.56
N PRO A 139 3.17 -12.47 5.15
CA PRO A 139 4.32 -12.81 5.99
C PRO A 139 3.92 -13.29 7.39
N ALA A 140 4.90 -13.77 8.18
CA ALA A 140 4.61 -14.28 9.52
C ALA A 140 4.06 -13.16 10.43
N ASP A 141 3.23 -13.52 11.41
CA ASP A 141 2.66 -12.56 12.37
C ASP A 141 3.75 -11.64 12.95
N ASN A 142 3.47 -10.33 13.01
CA ASN A 142 4.40 -9.29 13.47
C ASN A 142 5.66 -9.08 12.60
N GLU A 143 5.70 -9.62 11.37
CA GLU A 143 6.79 -9.36 10.43
C GLU A 143 6.64 -7.99 9.76
N LEU A 144 7.68 -7.16 9.88
CA LEU A 144 7.76 -5.87 9.20
C LEU A 144 8.55 -5.99 7.91
N LEU A 145 7.94 -5.59 6.79
CA LEU A 145 8.61 -5.47 5.51
C LEU A 145 9.34 -4.13 5.43
N THR A 146 10.65 -4.15 5.61
CA THR A 146 11.48 -2.95 5.58
C THR A 146 12.04 -2.67 4.19
N PHE A 147 11.70 -1.51 3.62
CA PHE A 147 12.29 -0.99 2.39
C PHE A 147 13.39 0.01 2.71
N ARG A 148 14.62 -0.34 2.33
CA ARG A 148 15.81 0.50 2.50
C ARG A 148 15.95 1.50 1.35
N VAL A 149 15.00 2.43 1.29
CA VAL A 149 15.05 3.58 0.36
C VAL A 149 15.26 4.82 1.21
N ASN A 150 16.31 5.59 0.93
CA ASN A 150 16.48 6.88 1.59
C ASN A 150 15.42 7.85 1.06
N ILE A 151 14.54 8.33 1.94
CA ILE A 151 13.46 9.28 1.63
C ILE A 151 13.87 10.72 1.94
N ALA A 152 15.00 10.92 2.62
CA ALA A 152 15.55 12.24 2.80
C ALA A 152 16.16 12.69 1.46
N ASP A 153 15.64 13.78 0.90
CA ASP A 153 16.38 14.56 -0.09
C ASP A 153 17.69 15.04 0.58
N GLU A 154 18.85 14.63 0.04
CA GLU A 154 20.13 15.31 0.33
C GLU A 154 20.20 16.68 -0.36
#